data_AF-A0A660Y3A0-F1
#
_entry.id   AF-A0A660Y3A0-F1
#
_cell.length_a   1.000
_cell.length_b   1.000
_cell.length_c   1.000
_cell.angle_alpha   90.00
_cell.angle_beta   90.00
_cell.angle_gamma   90.00
#
_symmetry.space_group_name_H-M   'P 1'
#
loop_
_entity.id
_entity.type
_entity.pdbx_description
1 polymer ?
#
loop_
_entity_poly.entity_id
_entity_poly.type
_entity_poly.pdbx_seq_one_letter_code
_entity_poly.pdbx_strand_id
1 'polypeptide(L)'
;MRWPNSGRELNLSSEADVCLVLEGTYPYVSGGVSSWVHQLIGAMPDLKFVIWFIGSSSKDKREPKYELPPNVLGMREVFVHDYDMPGKEHFSFPSRRKKEVWEKVKAFHRSIRQGNVGPFEEVFWLTVPDRGVLSLEDMFYGKDAWRSLLKLYREVAPEVSFVDFFWTWRFTHLPFFRMLLMEPPKAKVYHTVSTGYAGFLGTLAKLRYGKPLILTEHGIYAKERRIEIAQAEWIYEQEEGRRPWTYRGGELRPRGTRWFFKDFWTRIFLFMSRLTYRCRLRR
;
A
#
# COMPACT_ATOMS: atom_id res chain seq x y z
N MET A 1 -22.72 -5.89 -6.70
CA MET A 1 -22.91 -4.63 -5.93
C MET A 1 -23.79 -3.73 -6.77
N ARG A 2 -24.93 -3.26 -6.26
CA ARG A 2 -25.81 -2.32 -7.00
C ARG A 2 -25.32 -0.90 -6.73
N TRP A 3 -25.08 -0.12 -7.77
CA TRP A 3 -24.76 1.30 -7.64
C TRP A 3 -25.99 2.07 -7.14
N PRO A 4 -25.86 3.00 -6.16
CA PRO A 4 -27.00 3.81 -5.72
C PRO A 4 -27.64 4.52 -6.93
N ASN A 5 -28.97 4.49 -7.01
CA ASN A 5 -29.79 5.30 -7.93
C ASN A 5 -29.70 5.00 -9.44
N SER A 6 -28.92 4.03 -9.93
CA SER A 6 -28.85 3.78 -11.39
C SER A 6 -29.65 2.58 -11.89
N GLY A 7 -30.18 1.72 -11.00
CA GLY A 7 -30.85 0.46 -11.39
C GLY A 7 -29.98 -0.52 -12.18
N ARG A 8 -28.72 -0.16 -12.47
CA ARG A 8 -27.82 -0.85 -13.39
C ARG A 8 -27.00 -1.92 -12.67
N GLU A 9 -26.97 -3.11 -13.23
CA GLU A 9 -26.19 -4.22 -12.72
C GLU A 9 -24.73 -4.07 -13.17
N LEU A 10 -23.82 -3.96 -12.22
CA LEU A 10 -22.38 -3.85 -12.48
C LEU A 10 -21.84 -5.23 -12.86
N ASN A 11 -21.32 -5.37 -14.08
CA ASN A 11 -20.77 -6.62 -14.58
C ASN A 11 -19.24 -6.61 -14.56
N LEU A 12 -18.67 -7.15 -13.50
CA LEU A 12 -17.22 -7.31 -13.34
C LEU A 12 -16.68 -8.64 -13.92
N SER A 13 -17.52 -9.45 -14.57
CA SER A 13 -17.11 -10.74 -15.13
C SER A 13 -16.37 -10.60 -16.47
N SER A 14 -16.65 -9.53 -17.23
CA SER A 14 -15.97 -9.21 -18.48
C SER A 14 -14.68 -8.42 -18.24
N GLU A 15 -13.63 -8.68 -19.04
CA GLU A 15 -12.40 -7.86 -19.05
C GLU A 15 -12.72 -6.44 -19.54
N ALA A 16 -12.37 -5.43 -18.74
CA ALA A 16 -12.49 -4.03 -19.12
C ALA A 16 -11.32 -3.60 -20.03
N ASP A 17 -11.48 -2.53 -20.81
CA ASP A 17 -10.36 -1.96 -21.54
C ASP A 17 -9.42 -1.24 -20.57
N VAL A 18 -9.97 -0.45 -19.65
CA VAL A 18 -9.20 0.35 -18.68
C VAL A 18 -9.70 0.12 -17.25
N CYS A 19 -8.80 -0.21 -16.33
CA CYS A 19 -9.06 -0.13 -14.90
C CYS A 19 -8.46 1.15 -14.33
N LEU A 20 -9.32 2.07 -13.89
CA LEU A 20 -8.91 3.29 -13.19
C LEU A 20 -8.75 2.99 -11.70
N VAL A 21 -7.55 3.18 -11.17
CA VAL A 21 -7.26 2.96 -9.75
C VAL A 21 -7.17 4.32 -9.05
N LEU A 22 -8.09 4.57 -8.13
CA LEU A 22 -8.38 5.91 -7.63
C LEU A 22 -8.38 5.91 -6.10
N GLU A 23 -7.45 6.66 -5.51
CA GLU A 23 -7.33 6.82 -4.05
C GLU A 23 -8.12 8.04 -3.60
N GLY A 24 -9.12 7.84 -2.73
CA GLY A 24 -9.83 8.91 -2.01
C GLY A 24 -10.53 9.98 -2.87
N THR A 25 -10.75 9.73 -4.16
CA THR A 25 -11.21 10.75 -5.12
C THR A 25 -12.54 10.37 -5.77
N TYR A 26 -12.57 10.13 -7.09
CA TYR A 26 -13.79 9.84 -7.83
C TYR A 26 -14.35 8.47 -7.43
N PRO A 27 -15.67 8.33 -7.27
CA PRO A 27 -16.74 9.31 -7.53
C PRO A 27 -17.27 10.01 -6.26
N TYR A 28 -16.58 9.89 -5.12
CA TYR A 28 -17.11 10.33 -3.82
C TYR A 28 -16.69 11.75 -3.42
N VAL A 29 -15.57 12.24 -3.95
CA VAL A 29 -15.03 13.58 -3.63
C VAL A 29 -15.16 14.48 -4.85
N SER A 30 -15.64 15.71 -4.65
CA SER A 30 -15.64 16.75 -5.68
C SER A 30 -14.28 17.43 -5.72
N GLY A 31 -13.77 17.72 -6.91
CA GLY A 31 -12.50 18.41 -7.07
C GLY A 31 -11.88 18.17 -8.45
N GLY A 32 -10.72 18.78 -8.70
CA GLY A 32 -10.07 18.75 -10.00
C GLY A 32 -9.79 17.33 -10.52
N VAL A 33 -9.29 16.43 -9.65
CA VAL A 33 -9.02 15.03 -10.03
C VAL A 33 -10.30 14.32 -10.43
N SER A 34 -11.37 14.41 -9.62
CA SER A 34 -12.62 13.71 -9.90
C SER A 34 -13.34 14.23 -11.14
N SER A 35 -13.36 15.54 -11.34
CA SER A 35 -13.91 16.14 -12.56
C SER A 35 -13.12 15.73 -13.80
N TRP A 36 -11.79 15.69 -13.71
CA TRP A 36 -10.93 15.20 -14.80
C TRP A 36 -11.18 13.72 -15.10
N VAL A 37 -11.27 12.85 -14.08
CA VAL A 37 -11.59 11.44 -14.27
C VAL A 37 -12.95 11.27 -14.96
N HIS A 38 -13.96 12.01 -14.52
CA HIS A 38 -15.30 11.93 -15.10
C HIS A 38 -15.30 12.35 -16.58
N GLN A 39 -14.61 13.44 -16.92
CA GLN A 39 -14.44 13.90 -18.29
C GLN A 39 -13.65 12.91 -19.15
N LEU A 40 -12.58 12.31 -18.59
CA LEU A 40 -11.76 11.31 -19.28
C LEU A 40 -12.61 10.11 -19.71
N ILE A 41 -13.42 9.57 -18.80
CA ILE A 41 -14.31 8.44 -19.08
C ILE A 41 -15.34 8.84 -20.14
N GLY A 42 -15.98 10.00 -19.97
CA GLY A 42 -17.03 10.48 -20.88
C GLY A 42 -16.53 10.80 -22.30
N ALA A 43 -15.27 11.22 -22.44
CA ALA A 43 -14.65 11.51 -23.73
C ALA A 43 -14.24 10.25 -24.51
N MET A 44 -14.32 9.06 -23.92
CA MET A 44 -13.94 7.78 -24.54
C MET A 44 -15.10 6.76 -24.49
N PRO A 45 -16.25 7.05 -25.13
CA PRO A 45 -17.43 6.19 -25.07
C PRO A 45 -17.19 4.78 -25.62
N ASP A 46 -16.22 4.61 -26.53
CA ASP A 46 -15.86 3.33 -27.15
C ASP A 46 -15.06 2.40 -26.22
N LEU A 47 -14.48 2.93 -25.13
CA LEU A 47 -13.71 2.15 -24.16
C LEU A 47 -14.55 1.79 -22.94
N LYS A 48 -14.41 0.55 -22.47
CA LYS A 48 -15.05 0.07 -21.24
C LYS A 48 -14.14 0.30 -20.03
N PHE A 49 -14.68 0.95 -19.02
CA PHE A 49 -13.96 1.28 -17.78
C PHE A 49 -14.45 0.43 -16.61
N VAL A 50 -13.52 0.09 -15.71
CA VAL A 50 -13.83 -0.36 -14.34
C VAL A 50 -13.10 0.52 -13.35
N ILE A 51 -13.76 0.90 -12.27
CA ILE A 51 -13.17 1.73 -11.22
C ILE A 51 -12.72 0.82 -10.08
N TRP A 52 -11.47 0.98 -9.66
CA TRP A 52 -10.93 0.36 -8.47
C TRP A 52 -10.64 1.45 -7.44
N PHE A 53 -11.63 1.69 -6.59
CA PHE A 53 -11.61 2.75 -5.60
C PHE A 53 -10.89 2.29 -4.33
N ILE A 54 -10.03 3.16 -3.79
CA ILE A 54 -9.32 2.96 -2.53
C ILE A 54 -9.81 4.00 -1.52
N GLY A 55 -10.45 3.54 -0.46
CA GLY A 55 -10.91 4.33 0.67
C GLY A 55 -10.12 4.06 1.95
N SER A 56 -10.35 4.89 2.96
CA SER A 56 -9.77 4.73 4.29
C SER A 56 -10.39 3.53 5.01
N SER A 57 -11.69 3.60 5.32
CA SER A 57 -12.46 2.56 6.03
C SER A 57 -13.83 2.33 5.41
N SER A 58 -14.36 1.11 5.38
CA SER A 58 -15.74 0.86 4.91
C SER A 58 -16.80 1.52 5.79
N LYS A 59 -16.45 1.87 7.03
CA LYS A 59 -17.35 2.52 7.99
C LYS A 59 -17.59 4.00 7.69
N ASP A 60 -16.73 4.63 6.90
CA ASP A 60 -16.91 6.03 6.54
C ASP A 60 -18.11 6.14 5.59
N LYS A 61 -19.09 6.97 5.95
CA LYS A 61 -20.22 7.27 5.08
C LYS A 61 -19.72 8.02 3.85
N ARG A 62 -20.05 7.51 2.66
CA ARG A 62 -19.72 8.11 1.38
C ARG A 62 -20.94 8.07 0.48
N GLU A 63 -21.26 9.21 -0.12
CA GLU A 63 -22.31 9.32 -1.12
C GLU A 63 -21.67 9.69 -2.45
N PRO A 64 -21.98 9.00 -3.56
CA PRO A 64 -21.45 9.36 -4.85
C PRO A 64 -21.88 10.78 -5.24
N LYS A 65 -20.93 11.61 -5.66
CA LYS A 65 -21.17 12.98 -6.12
C LYS A 65 -21.27 13.09 -7.65
N TYR A 66 -21.06 11.97 -8.34
CA TYR A 66 -21.09 11.86 -9.78
C TYR A 66 -21.92 10.63 -10.16
N GLU A 67 -22.70 10.75 -11.22
CA GLU A 67 -23.25 9.59 -11.90
C GLU A 67 -22.14 8.89 -12.69
N LEU A 68 -22.16 7.56 -12.69
CA LEU A 68 -21.18 6.79 -13.47
C LEU A 68 -21.58 6.81 -14.95
N PRO A 69 -20.67 7.18 -15.87
CA PRO A 69 -20.95 7.13 -17.30
C PRO A 69 -21.39 5.74 -17.81
N PRO A 70 -22.15 5.67 -18.92
CA PRO A 70 -22.63 4.41 -19.48
C PRO A 70 -21.52 3.40 -19.83
N ASN A 71 -20.32 3.85 -20.13
CA ASN A 71 -19.18 2.99 -20.44
C ASN A 71 -18.40 2.50 -19.19
N VAL A 72 -18.86 2.79 -17.98
CA VAL A 72 -18.36 2.17 -16.74
C VAL A 72 -19.10 0.86 -16.46
N LEU A 73 -18.38 -0.26 -16.48
CA LEU A 73 -18.92 -1.60 -16.24
C LEU A 73 -19.21 -1.87 -14.77
N GLY A 74 -18.42 -1.25 -13.88
CA GLY A 74 -18.44 -1.55 -12.46
C GLY A 74 -17.45 -0.75 -11.65
N MET A 75 -17.63 -0.84 -10.33
CA MET A 75 -16.67 -0.34 -9.35
C MET A 75 -16.39 -1.42 -8.31
N ARG A 76 -15.13 -1.57 -7.93
CA ARG A 76 -14.66 -2.38 -6.81
C ARG A 76 -14.03 -1.46 -5.78
N GLU A 77 -14.41 -1.62 -4.53
CA GLU A 77 -13.89 -0.82 -3.42
C GLU A 77 -12.91 -1.63 -2.58
N VAL A 78 -11.88 -0.94 -2.12
CA VAL A 78 -10.86 -1.46 -1.23
C VAL A 78 -10.66 -0.46 -0.10
N PHE A 79 -10.54 -0.95 1.13
CA PHE A 79 -10.34 -0.10 2.31
C PHE A 79 -9.02 -0.43 3.00
N VAL A 80 -8.19 0.59 3.21
CA VAL A 80 -6.82 0.47 3.75
C VAL A 80 -6.83 0.05 5.23
N HIS A 81 -7.79 0.56 6.01
CA HIS A 81 -7.86 0.39 7.46
C HIS A 81 -8.93 -0.58 7.95
N ASP A 82 -9.59 -1.29 7.03
CA ASP A 82 -10.42 -2.41 7.43
C ASP A 82 -9.49 -3.58 7.75
N TYR A 83 -9.40 -3.97 9.02
CA TYR A 83 -8.44 -4.98 9.48
C TYR A 83 -9.04 -6.39 9.58
N ASP A 84 -10.08 -6.69 8.82
CA ASP A 84 -10.59 -8.06 8.73
C ASP A 84 -9.46 -8.94 8.17
N MET A 85 -8.85 -9.71 9.06
CA MET A 85 -7.87 -10.71 8.69
C MET A 85 -8.63 -11.83 7.98
N PRO A 86 -8.25 -12.20 6.73
CA PRO A 86 -8.69 -13.48 6.21
C PRO A 86 -8.34 -14.55 7.25
N GLY A 87 -9.15 -15.62 7.33
CA GLY A 87 -9.12 -16.60 8.42
C GLY A 87 -7.73 -17.18 8.72
N LYS A 88 -7.64 -18.02 9.75
CA LYS A 88 -6.39 -18.66 10.22
C LYS A 88 -5.79 -19.67 9.22
N GLU A 89 -5.55 -19.25 7.99
CA GLU A 89 -4.84 -20.01 6.99
C GLU A 89 -3.36 -19.92 7.34
N HIS A 90 -2.84 -20.99 7.91
CA HIS A 90 -1.41 -21.19 8.07
C HIS A 90 -0.90 -21.98 6.88
N PHE A 91 0.03 -21.42 6.12
CA PHE A 91 0.70 -22.21 5.10
C PHE A 91 1.81 -23.02 5.76
N SER A 92 1.65 -24.35 5.76
CA SER A 92 2.76 -25.25 6.09
C SER A 92 3.64 -25.43 4.87
N PHE A 93 4.92 -25.09 4.99
CA PHE A 93 5.90 -25.29 3.92
C PHE A 93 7.18 -25.94 4.47
N PRO A 94 7.95 -26.65 3.62
CA PRO A 94 9.10 -27.43 4.08
C PRO A 94 10.09 -26.58 4.89
N SER A 95 10.48 -27.06 6.07
CA SER A 95 11.41 -26.37 6.99
C SER A 95 12.70 -25.93 6.31
N ARG A 96 13.18 -26.71 5.33
CA ARG A 96 14.38 -26.40 4.53
C ARG A 96 14.27 -25.08 3.74
N ARG A 97 13.07 -24.69 3.30
CA ARG A 97 12.83 -23.42 2.56
C ARG A 97 12.54 -22.24 3.48
N LYS A 98 12.26 -22.50 4.76
CA LYS A 98 11.90 -21.48 5.75
C LYS A 98 12.96 -20.40 5.92
N LYS A 99 14.22 -20.79 5.99
CA LYS A 99 15.33 -19.83 6.09
C LYS A 99 15.36 -18.88 4.88
N GLU A 100 15.28 -19.42 3.67
CA GLU A 100 15.31 -18.63 2.43
C GLU A 100 14.16 -17.62 2.34
N VAL A 101 12.94 -18.07 2.64
CA VAL A 101 11.73 -17.22 2.66
C VAL A 101 11.92 -16.04 3.61
N TRP A 102 12.38 -16.28 4.83
CA TRP A 102 12.60 -15.21 5.81
C TRP A 102 13.81 -14.33 5.49
N GLU A 103 14.83 -14.82 4.78
CA GLU A 103 15.89 -13.95 4.25
C GLU A 103 15.33 -12.95 3.23
N LYS A 104 14.43 -13.38 2.33
CA LYS A 104 13.78 -12.48 1.36
C LYS A 104 12.93 -11.42 2.06
N VAL A 105 12.14 -11.82 3.06
CA VAL A 105 11.35 -10.87 3.88
C VAL A 105 12.25 -9.86 4.59
N LYS A 106 13.38 -10.30 5.17
CA LYS A 106 14.35 -9.37 5.81
C LYS A 106 15.01 -8.44 4.80
N ALA A 107 15.40 -8.95 3.63
CA ALA A 107 15.97 -8.15 2.55
C ALA A 107 14.97 -7.08 2.07
N PHE A 108 13.68 -7.43 1.98
CA PHE A 108 12.61 -6.49 1.66
C PHE A 108 12.52 -5.34 2.68
N HIS A 109 12.47 -5.64 3.99
CA HIS A 109 12.45 -4.59 5.02
C HIS A 109 13.70 -3.70 4.99
N ARG A 110 14.88 -4.30 4.73
CA ARG A 110 16.12 -3.54 4.54
C ARG A 110 16.05 -2.62 3.33
N SER A 111 15.41 -3.06 2.24
CA SER A 111 15.26 -2.28 1.02
C SER A 111 14.43 -1.02 1.22
N ILE A 112 13.28 -1.13 1.93
CA ILE A 112 12.45 0.03 2.30
C ILE A 112 13.31 1.05 3.05
N ARG A 113 14.09 0.58 4.04
CA ARG A 113 14.98 1.44 4.82
C ARG A 113 16.03 2.13 3.95
N GLN A 114 16.61 1.42 2.99
CA GLN A 114 17.61 1.98 2.07
C GLN A 114 17.01 2.83 0.95
N GLY A 115 15.68 2.93 0.88
CA GLY A 115 14.99 3.64 -0.19
C GLY A 115 15.02 2.91 -1.53
N ASN A 116 15.20 1.59 -1.49
CA ASN A 116 15.15 0.70 -2.64
C ASN A 116 13.82 -0.06 -2.68
N VAL A 117 13.53 -0.71 -3.82
CA VAL A 117 12.30 -1.52 -3.97
C VAL A 117 12.55 -3.02 -4.15
N GLY A 118 13.79 -3.48 -4.25
CA GLY A 118 14.11 -4.91 -4.39
C GLY A 118 14.43 -5.53 -3.03
N PRO A 119 14.00 -6.77 -2.71
CA PRO A 119 13.36 -7.76 -3.57
C PRO A 119 11.82 -7.82 -3.41
N PHE A 120 11.10 -6.71 -3.65
CA PHE A 120 9.64 -6.68 -3.48
C PHE A 120 8.89 -7.73 -4.30
N GLU A 121 9.24 -7.91 -5.58
CA GLU A 121 8.55 -8.86 -6.47
C GLU A 121 8.60 -10.29 -5.93
N GLU A 122 9.74 -10.70 -5.36
CA GLU A 122 9.88 -12.02 -4.72
C GLU A 122 8.97 -12.15 -3.51
N VAL A 123 8.88 -11.11 -2.66
CA VAL A 123 7.98 -11.09 -1.50
C VAL A 123 6.52 -11.10 -1.93
N PHE A 124 6.16 -10.36 -2.98
CA PHE A 124 4.82 -10.40 -3.56
C PHE A 124 4.45 -11.84 -3.91
N TRP A 125 5.27 -12.55 -4.68
CA TRP A 125 4.99 -13.93 -5.09
C TRP A 125 4.94 -14.93 -3.92
N LEU A 126 5.63 -14.67 -2.82
CA LEU A 126 5.51 -15.49 -1.60
C LEU A 126 4.15 -15.35 -0.90
N THR A 127 3.40 -14.28 -1.18
CA THR A 127 2.13 -13.94 -0.50
C THR A 127 0.87 -14.15 -1.35
N VAL A 128 0.99 -14.37 -2.66
CA VAL A 128 -0.18 -14.52 -3.54
C VAL A 128 -0.99 -15.77 -3.16
N PRO A 129 -2.32 -15.69 -2.90
CA PRO A 129 -3.10 -16.82 -2.38
C PRO A 129 -2.95 -18.15 -3.14
N ASP A 130 -2.87 -18.15 -4.47
CA ASP A 130 -2.84 -19.37 -5.28
C ASP A 130 -1.44 -20.00 -5.46
N ARG A 131 -0.38 -19.30 -5.04
CA ARG A 131 1.02 -19.70 -5.34
C ARG A 131 1.98 -19.48 -4.18
N GLY A 132 1.57 -18.68 -3.21
CA GLY A 132 2.36 -18.25 -2.07
C GLY A 132 2.57 -19.34 -1.04
N VAL A 133 3.50 -19.07 -0.14
CA VAL A 133 3.84 -19.94 0.99
C VAL A 133 3.81 -19.17 2.31
N LEU A 134 3.43 -17.88 2.28
CA LEU A 134 3.27 -17.01 3.44
C LEU A 134 1.87 -16.41 3.45
N SER A 135 1.13 -16.62 4.54
CA SER A 135 -0.15 -15.96 4.77
C SER A 135 0.06 -14.69 5.60
N LEU A 136 -0.97 -13.85 5.70
CA LEU A 136 -0.94 -12.74 6.66
C LEU A 136 -0.79 -13.24 8.10
N GLU A 137 -1.37 -14.39 8.42
CA GLU A 137 -1.23 -14.99 9.75
C GLU A 137 0.24 -15.34 10.03
N ASP A 138 0.93 -15.96 9.07
CA ASP A 138 2.35 -16.30 9.21
C ASP A 138 3.24 -15.05 9.33
N MET A 139 2.87 -13.97 8.63
CA MET A 139 3.62 -12.71 8.60
C MET A 139 3.43 -11.82 9.84
N PHE A 140 2.30 -11.95 10.54
CA PHE A 140 1.97 -11.04 11.65
C PHE A 140 1.80 -11.73 13.01
N TYR A 141 1.51 -13.03 13.03
CA TYR A 141 1.30 -13.82 14.25
C TYR A 141 2.25 -15.01 14.36
N GLY A 142 3.00 -15.33 13.31
CA GLY A 142 3.99 -16.41 13.30
C GLY A 142 5.21 -16.15 14.20
N LYS A 143 5.75 -17.22 14.81
CA LYS A 143 6.97 -17.15 15.64
C LYS A 143 8.18 -16.62 14.87
N ASP A 144 8.29 -16.93 13.58
CA ASP A 144 9.41 -16.48 12.74
C ASP A 144 9.26 -15.02 12.31
N ALA A 145 8.02 -14.54 12.11
CA ALA A 145 7.74 -13.12 11.97
C ALA A 145 8.18 -12.36 13.22
N TRP A 146 7.78 -12.84 14.39
CA TRP A 146 8.17 -12.24 15.67
C TRP A 146 9.69 -12.18 15.86
N ARG A 147 10.39 -13.28 15.60
CA ARG A 147 11.87 -13.31 15.66
C ARG A 147 12.50 -12.34 14.66
N SER A 148 11.96 -12.25 13.44
CA SER A 148 12.44 -11.33 12.41
C SER A 148 12.22 -9.87 12.80
N LEU A 149 11.06 -9.56 13.39
CA LEU A 149 10.72 -8.22 13.87
C LEU A 149 11.61 -7.80 15.05
N LEU A 150 11.84 -8.68 16.02
CA LEU A 150 12.76 -8.42 17.14
C LEU A 150 14.19 -8.16 16.65
N LYS A 151 14.65 -8.94 15.66
CA LYS A 151 15.97 -8.73 15.05
C LYS A 151 16.03 -7.38 14.34
N LEU A 152 15.00 -7.04 13.56
CA LEU A 152 14.91 -5.76 12.87
C LEU A 152 14.94 -4.59 13.86
N TYR A 153 14.15 -4.65 14.94
CA TYR A 153 14.13 -3.63 15.99
C TYR A 153 15.52 -3.43 16.61
N ARG A 154 16.18 -4.51 17.03
CA ARG A 154 17.52 -4.44 17.64
C ARG A 154 18.59 -3.87 16.70
N GLU A 155 18.45 -4.11 15.40
CA GLU A 155 19.36 -3.59 14.38
C GLU A 155 19.09 -2.12 14.02
N VAL A 156 17.83 -1.68 14.07
CA VAL A 156 17.41 -0.40 13.48
C VAL A 156 17.15 0.69 14.50
N ALA A 157 16.53 0.35 15.63
CA ALA A 157 16.10 1.34 16.60
C ALA A 157 16.11 0.76 18.04
N PRO A 158 17.25 0.22 18.53
CA PRO A 158 17.33 -0.30 19.90
C PRO A 158 17.09 0.77 20.99
N GLU A 159 17.17 2.06 20.63
CA GLU A 159 17.03 3.21 21.52
C GLU A 159 15.59 3.74 21.68
N VAL A 160 14.63 3.30 20.86
CA VAL A 160 13.21 3.67 20.96
C VAL A 160 12.42 2.59 21.71
N SER A 161 11.20 2.89 22.14
CA SER A 161 10.32 1.89 22.76
C SER A 161 9.97 0.77 21.78
N PHE A 162 10.15 -0.48 22.20
CA PHE A 162 9.77 -1.64 21.38
C PHE A 162 8.25 -1.68 21.13
N VAL A 163 7.44 -1.25 22.10
CA VAL A 163 5.97 -1.22 21.95
C VAL A 163 5.57 -0.26 20.83
N ASP A 164 6.15 0.93 20.80
CA ASP A 164 5.87 1.93 19.77
C ASP A 164 6.41 1.50 18.40
N PHE A 165 7.58 0.85 18.37
CA PHE A 165 8.11 0.22 17.16
C PHE A 165 7.18 -0.89 16.63
N PHE A 166 6.72 -1.78 17.50
CA PHE A 166 5.82 -2.86 17.14
C PHE A 166 4.53 -2.33 16.52
N TRP A 167 3.89 -1.36 17.16
CA TRP A 167 2.65 -0.77 16.65
C TRP A 167 2.85 0.05 15.38
N THR A 168 3.92 0.83 15.29
CA THR A 168 4.27 1.55 14.05
C THR A 168 4.48 0.56 12.89
N TRP A 169 5.28 -0.48 13.11
CA TRP A 169 5.51 -1.51 12.10
C TRP A 169 4.18 -2.17 11.69
N ARG A 170 3.33 -2.50 12.67
CA ARG A 170 2.05 -3.15 12.42
C ARG A 170 1.07 -2.27 11.62
N PHE A 171 0.91 -1.00 11.98
CA PHE A 171 -0.01 -0.08 11.28
C PHE A 171 0.46 0.31 9.88
N THR A 172 1.76 0.29 9.63
CA THR A 172 2.32 0.54 8.30
C THR A 172 2.29 -0.71 7.41
N HIS A 173 2.63 -1.88 7.95
CA HIS A 173 2.80 -3.09 7.16
C HIS A 173 1.48 -3.84 6.98
N LEU A 174 0.56 -3.83 7.94
CA LEU A 174 -0.68 -4.59 7.81
C LEU A 174 -1.54 -4.14 6.62
N PRO A 175 -1.84 -2.84 6.42
CA PRO A 175 -2.53 -2.39 5.21
C PRO A 175 -1.77 -2.75 3.93
N PHE A 176 -0.45 -2.60 3.96
CA PHE A 176 0.43 -2.91 2.83
C PHE A 176 0.31 -4.37 2.39
N PHE A 177 0.46 -5.33 3.32
CA PHE A 177 0.38 -6.75 3.01
C PHE A 177 -1.04 -7.19 2.67
N ARG A 178 -2.07 -6.59 3.28
CA ARG A 178 -3.47 -6.87 2.91
C ARG A 178 -3.73 -6.56 1.45
N MET A 179 -3.24 -5.44 0.96
CA MET A 179 -3.37 -5.06 -0.45
C MET A 179 -2.68 -6.03 -1.41
N LEU A 180 -1.60 -6.72 -1.00
CA LEU A 180 -0.96 -7.76 -1.83
C LEU A 180 -1.92 -8.90 -2.18
N LEU A 181 -2.83 -9.21 -1.25
CA LEU A 181 -3.80 -10.29 -1.40
C LEU A 181 -4.98 -9.91 -2.29
N MET A 182 -5.17 -8.61 -2.57
CA MET A 182 -6.33 -8.17 -3.32
C MET A 182 -6.22 -8.59 -4.78
N GLU A 183 -7.31 -9.16 -5.29
CA GLU A 183 -7.41 -9.50 -6.70
C GLU A 183 -7.77 -8.22 -7.51
N PRO A 184 -6.91 -7.79 -8.44
CA PRO A 184 -7.22 -6.67 -9.32
C PRO A 184 -8.40 -7.01 -10.25
N PRO A 185 -9.32 -6.06 -10.50
CA PRO A 185 -10.30 -6.20 -11.57
C PRO A 185 -9.60 -6.51 -12.91
N LYS A 186 -10.14 -7.42 -13.71
CA LYS A 186 -9.54 -7.79 -15.01
C LYS A 186 -9.65 -6.62 -15.99
N ALA A 187 -8.52 -6.14 -16.49
CA ALA A 187 -8.49 -5.10 -17.50
C ALA A 187 -7.27 -5.24 -18.43
N LYS A 188 -7.37 -4.65 -19.64
CA LYS A 188 -6.27 -4.62 -20.60
C LYS A 188 -5.16 -3.66 -20.19
N VAL A 189 -5.49 -2.55 -19.54
CA VAL A 189 -4.54 -1.59 -18.94
C VAL A 189 -5.01 -1.09 -17.57
N TYR A 190 -4.06 -0.83 -16.68
CA TYR A 190 -4.31 -0.17 -15.39
C TYR A 190 -3.83 1.27 -15.46
N HIS A 191 -4.65 2.22 -15.00
CA HIS A 191 -4.34 3.63 -15.00
C HIS A 191 -4.53 4.23 -13.61
N THR A 192 -3.44 4.74 -13.05
CA THR A 192 -3.40 5.36 -11.72
C THR A 192 -3.23 6.87 -11.86
N VAL A 193 -3.93 7.63 -11.02
CA VAL A 193 -3.86 9.11 -11.00
C VAL A 193 -2.92 9.67 -9.92
N SER A 194 -2.32 8.76 -9.16
CA SER A 194 -1.33 9.04 -8.12
C SER A 194 -0.38 7.84 -8.02
N THR A 195 0.75 8.05 -7.34
CA THR A 195 1.56 6.94 -6.86
C THR A 195 0.90 6.32 -5.62
N GLY A 196 1.49 6.38 -4.44
CA GLY A 196 0.78 5.98 -3.22
C GLY A 196 0.13 4.60 -3.27
N TYR A 197 -1.08 4.50 -2.71
CA TYR A 197 -1.83 3.25 -2.71
C TYR A 197 -2.35 2.88 -4.11
N ALA A 198 -2.76 3.87 -4.92
CA ALA A 198 -3.23 3.61 -6.28
C ALA A 198 -2.14 3.02 -7.18
N GLY A 199 -0.99 3.70 -7.26
CA GLY A 199 0.21 3.24 -7.95
C GLY A 199 0.72 1.88 -7.45
N PHE A 200 0.63 1.65 -6.14
CA PHE A 200 0.93 0.35 -5.55
C PHE A 200 0.01 -0.75 -6.09
N LEU A 201 -1.32 -0.60 -5.97
CA LEU A 201 -2.29 -1.58 -6.48
C LEU A 201 -2.17 -1.78 -8.00
N GLY A 202 -1.96 -0.70 -8.76
CA GLY A 202 -1.69 -0.77 -10.20
C GLY A 202 -0.42 -1.57 -10.52
N THR A 203 0.61 -1.47 -9.68
CA THR A 203 1.81 -2.29 -9.79
C THR A 203 1.53 -3.76 -9.50
N LEU A 204 0.75 -4.06 -8.48
CA LEU A 204 0.35 -5.45 -8.18
C LEU A 204 -0.42 -6.06 -9.35
N ALA A 205 -1.29 -5.28 -9.99
CA ALA A 205 -2.04 -5.73 -11.14
C ALA A 205 -1.13 -6.03 -12.35
N LYS A 206 -0.14 -5.18 -12.58
CA LYS A 206 0.91 -5.43 -13.58
C LYS A 206 1.70 -6.70 -13.27
N LEU A 207 2.16 -6.89 -12.03
CA LEU A 207 2.92 -8.09 -11.66
C LEU A 207 2.07 -9.35 -11.81
N ARG A 208 0.80 -9.29 -11.40
CA ARG A 208 -0.12 -10.44 -11.42
C ARG A 208 -0.52 -10.86 -12.83
N TYR A 209 -0.83 -9.90 -13.70
CA TYR A 209 -1.41 -10.18 -15.02
C TYR A 209 -0.51 -9.83 -16.21
N GLY A 210 0.66 -9.24 -15.98
CA GLY A 210 1.56 -8.79 -17.05
C GLY A 210 1.02 -7.63 -17.88
N LYS A 211 -0.04 -6.94 -17.41
CA LYS A 211 -0.72 -5.87 -18.16
C LYS A 211 0.00 -4.52 -17.97
N PRO A 212 -0.08 -3.59 -18.95
CA PRO A 212 0.52 -2.26 -18.82
C PRO A 212 -0.04 -1.44 -17.66
N LEU A 213 0.80 -0.55 -17.12
CA LEU A 213 0.45 0.41 -16.07
C LEU A 213 0.75 1.82 -16.56
N ILE A 214 -0.27 2.68 -16.59
CA ILE A 214 -0.18 4.10 -16.90
C ILE A 214 -0.27 4.89 -15.60
N LEU A 215 0.60 5.88 -15.44
CA LEU A 215 0.57 6.83 -14.34
C LEU A 215 0.43 8.24 -14.90
N THR A 216 -0.67 8.90 -14.55
CA THR A 216 -0.87 10.34 -14.77
C THR A 216 -0.85 11.03 -13.42
N GLU A 217 0.14 11.88 -13.15
CA GLU A 217 0.21 12.61 -11.90
C GLU A 217 0.81 14.00 -12.11
N HIS A 218 0.63 14.85 -11.11
CA HIS A 218 1.13 16.22 -11.07
C HIS A 218 2.39 16.37 -10.18
N GLY A 219 2.92 15.26 -9.65
CA GLY A 219 4.23 15.20 -9.00
C GLY A 219 4.31 15.68 -7.55
N ILE A 220 3.18 16.00 -6.91
CA ILE A 220 3.19 16.48 -5.50
C ILE A 220 2.72 15.44 -4.49
N TYR A 221 2.19 14.28 -4.90
CA TYR A 221 1.65 13.27 -3.96
C TYR A 221 2.65 12.92 -2.84
N ALA A 222 3.89 12.60 -3.20
CA ALA A 222 4.92 12.27 -2.22
C ALA A 222 5.29 13.46 -1.31
N LYS A 223 5.15 14.69 -1.81
CA LYS A 223 5.38 15.92 -1.03
C LYS A 223 4.22 16.15 -0.05
N GLU A 224 2.97 15.99 -0.48
CA GLU A 224 1.79 16.10 0.37
C GLU A 224 1.83 15.07 1.50
N ARG A 225 2.11 13.79 1.20
CA ARG A 225 2.23 12.76 2.25
C ARG A 225 3.32 13.09 3.27
N ARG A 226 4.46 13.65 2.82
CA ARG A 226 5.54 14.09 3.74
C ARG A 226 5.07 15.22 4.66
N ILE A 227 4.33 16.19 4.13
CA ILE A 227 3.79 17.32 4.92
C ILE A 227 2.77 16.79 5.93
N GLU A 228 1.83 15.95 5.50
CA GLU A 228 0.83 15.35 6.39
C GLU A 228 1.46 14.52 7.51
N ILE A 229 2.47 13.70 7.20
CA ILE A 229 3.22 12.92 8.20
C ILE A 229 3.99 13.83 9.15
N ALA A 230 4.59 14.91 8.64
CA ALA A 230 5.29 15.88 9.48
C ALA A 230 4.33 16.58 10.46
N GLN A 231 3.09 16.83 10.04
CA GLN A 231 2.04 17.48 10.83
C GLN A 231 1.22 16.52 11.70
N ALA A 232 1.33 15.21 11.48
CA ALA A 232 0.57 14.21 12.22
C ALA A 232 0.93 14.22 13.72
N GLU A 233 -0.08 14.42 14.56
CA GLU A 233 0.03 14.36 16.03
C GLU A 233 -0.14 12.94 16.58
N TRP A 234 -0.80 12.07 15.81
CA TRP A 234 -1.04 10.67 16.20
C TRP A 234 0.20 9.78 16.03
N ILE A 235 1.22 10.25 15.31
CA ILE A 235 2.49 9.54 15.19
C ILE A 235 3.35 9.92 16.39
N TYR A 236 3.66 8.93 17.23
CA TYR A 236 4.46 9.14 18.43
C TYR A 236 5.77 9.87 18.11
N GLU A 237 6.02 10.97 18.81
CA GLU A 237 7.32 11.61 18.91
C GLU A 237 7.88 11.29 20.28
N GLN A 238 9.13 10.81 20.34
CA GLN A 238 9.79 10.62 21.62
C GLN A 238 10.00 12.01 22.26
N GLU A 239 9.35 12.27 23.39
CA GLU A 239 9.64 13.45 24.20
C GLU A 239 11.11 13.38 24.67
N GLU A 240 11.87 14.46 24.44
CA GLU A 240 13.20 14.59 25.01
C GLU A 240 13.11 14.64 26.54
N GLY A 241 13.29 13.49 27.19
CA GLY A 241 13.56 13.46 28.62
C GLY A 241 14.89 14.14 28.93
N ARG A 242 14.88 15.41 29.36
CA ARG A 242 15.90 16.25 30.06
C ARG A 242 17.38 16.23 29.64
N ARG A 243 17.87 15.34 28.77
CA ARG A 243 19.27 15.29 28.33
C ARG A 243 19.34 14.95 26.82
N PRO A 244 19.51 15.96 25.94
CA PRO A 244 19.55 15.77 24.49
C PRO A 244 20.81 15.03 23.96
N TRP A 245 21.70 14.60 24.86
CA TRP A 245 23.00 14.01 24.55
C TRP A 245 23.15 12.65 25.22
N THR A 246 23.74 11.70 24.49
CA THR A 246 24.21 10.42 25.05
C THR A 246 25.72 10.32 24.88
N TYR A 247 26.41 9.82 25.91
CA TYR A 247 27.86 9.61 25.86
C TYR A 247 28.15 8.14 25.54
N ARG A 248 28.77 7.87 24.40
CA ARG A 248 29.10 6.50 23.98
C ARG A 248 30.46 6.50 23.28
N GLY A 249 31.44 5.78 23.84
CA GLY A 249 32.78 5.67 23.26
C GLY A 249 33.61 6.97 23.33
N GLY A 250 33.42 7.80 24.36
CA GLY A 250 34.20 9.03 24.55
C GLY A 250 33.63 10.28 23.86
N GLU A 251 32.55 10.14 23.10
CA GLU A 251 31.93 11.25 22.35
C GLU A 251 30.48 11.51 22.78
N LEU A 252 30.09 12.79 22.79
CA LEU A 252 28.71 13.25 22.92
C LEU A 252 28.01 13.11 21.57
N ARG A 253 26.94 12.32 21.50
CA ARG A 253 26.10 12.19 20.29
C ARG A 253 24.69 12.75 20.53
N PRO A 254 24.14 13.55 19.58
CA PRO A 254 22.74 13.96 19.63
C PRO A 254 21.85 12.72 19.57
N ARG A 255 20.86 12.63 20.45
CA ARG A 255 19.88 11.53 20.46
C ARG A 255 18.79 11.81 19.41
N GLY A 256 19.13 11.68 18.13
CA GLY A 256 18.24 12.02 17.01
C GLY A 256 17.17 10.96 16.73
N THR A 257 16.18 10.80 17.62
CA THR A 257 15.06 9.83 17.50
C THR A 257 13.70 10.51 17.32
N ARG A 258 13.60 11.84 17.51
CA ARG A 258 12.33 12.60 17.46
C ARG A 258 11.50 12.32 16.20
N TRP A 259 12.16 12.10 15.08
CA TRP A 259 11.53 11.88 13.78
C TRP A 259 11.56 10.43 13.31
N PHE A 260 12.01 9.47 14.14
CA PHE A 260 12.18 8.09 13.71
C PHE A 260 10.89 7.50 13.14
N PHE A 261 9.77 7.61 13.88
CA PHE A 261 8.49 7.05 13.44
C PHE A 261 7.92 7.80 12.23
N LYS A 262 8.08 9.12 12.17
CA LYS A 262 7.69 9.93 11.00
C LYS A 262 8.50 9.59 9.74
N ASP A 263 9.81 9.37 9.88
CA ASP A 263 10.66 8.87 8.79
C ASP A 263 10.28 7.45 8.38
N PHE A 264 9.96 6.58 9.34
CA PHE A 264 9.47 5.22 9.09
C PHE A 264 8.23 5.25 8.20
N TRP A 265 7.20 6.02 8.57
CA TRP A 265 5.99 6.22 7.76
C TRP A 265 6.32 6.77 6.38
N THR A 266 7.16 7.80 6.32
CA THR A 266 7.59 8.43 5.06
C THR A 266 8.24 7.43 4.11
N ARG A 267 9.09 6.53 4.62
CA ARG A 267 9.76 5.51 3.80
C ARG A 267 8.79 4.51 3.16
N ILE A 268 7.67 4.20 3.80
CA ILE A 268 6.63 3.31 3.25
C ILE A 268 5.97 3.96 2.03
N PHE A 269 5.55 5.22 2.14
CA PHE A 269 4.98 5.95 1.00
C PHE A 269 5.99 6.15 -0.13
N LEU A 270 7.25 6.50 0.20
CA LEU A 270 8.30 6.62 -0.80
C LEU A 270 8.63 5.30 -1.49
N PHE A 271 8.55 4.18 -0.76
CA PHE A 271 8.69 2.85 -1.34
C PHE A 271 7.59 2.61 -2.37
N MET A 272 6.32 2.86 -2.05
CA MET A 272 5.19 2.70 -2.99
C MET A 272 5.35 3.59 -4.22
N SER A 273 5.77 4.85 -4.04
CA SER A 273 6.05 5.75 -5.16
C SER A 273 7.17 5.25 -6.06
N ARG A 274 8.32 4.88 -5.48
CA ARG A 274 9.45 4.33 -6.26
C ARG A 274 9.07 3.06 -7.01
N LEU A 275 8.28 2.20 -6.38
CA LEU A 275 7.83 0.96 -6.99
C LEU A 275 6.98 1.27 -8.24
N THR A 276 6.02 2.18 -8.11
CA THR A 276 5.17 2.63 -9.21
C THR A 276 6.00 3.19 -10.37
N TYR A 277 6.99 4.06 -10.08
CA TYR A 277 7.88 4.61 -11.11
C TYR A 277 8.70 3.55 -11.84
N ARG A 278 9.25 2.56 -11.13
CA ARG A 278 10.06 1.49 -11.75
C ARG A 278 9.22 0.56 -12.61
N CYS A 279 7.96 0.31 -12.22
CA CYS A 279 7.07 -0.58 -12.96
C CYS A 279 6.43 0.07 -14.19
N ARG A 280 6.56 1.40 -14.35
CA ARG A 280 5.91 2.18 -15.41
C ARG A 280 6.23 1.66 -16.82
N LEU A 281 7.43 1.16 -17.10
CA LEU A 281 7.76 0.59 -18.42
C LEU A 281 8.93 -0.41 -18.31
N ARG A 282 8.65 -1.69 -18.01
CA ARG A 282 9.41 -2.78 -18.63
C ARG A 282 8.72 -3.04 -19.98
N ARG A 283 9.41 -2.69 -21.07
CA ARG A 283 9.10 -3.18 -22.42
C ARG A 283 9.40 -4.66 -22.49
#